data_AF-A0A8J6TUY5-F1
#
_entry.id   AF-A0A8J6TUY5-F1
#
_cell.length_a   1.000
_cell.length_b   1.000
_cell.length_c   1.000
_cell.angle_alpha   90.00
_cell.angle_beta   90.00
_cell.angle_gamma   90.00
#
_symmetry.space_group_name_H-M   'P 1'
#
loop_
_entity.id
_entity.type
_entity.pdbx_description
1 polymer ?
#
loop_
_entity_poly.entity_id
_entity_poly.type
_entity_poly.pdbx_seq_one_letter_code
_entity_poly.pdbx_strand_id
1 'polypeptide(L)' 'MRVGFIGLGSQGGPMARQIVTAGYPTTLWARRKESLEPYSDTAAKSAETPAELGAASDLVCLCVVADADVLEVATGE' A
#
# COMPACT_ATOMS: atom_id res chain seq x y z
N MET A 1 12.04 -7.21 -7.47
CA MET A 1 11.79 -6.19 -6.44
C MET A 1 10.30 -6.20 -6.13
N ARG A 2 9.92 -6.54 -4.89
CA ARG A 2 8.55 -6.55 -4.37
C ARG A 2 8.24 -5.19 -3.78
N VAL A 3 7.10 -4.60 -4.15
CA VAL A 3 6.73 -3.26 -3.71
C VAL A 3 5.52 -3.32 -2.77
N GLY A 4 5.66 -2.72 -1.61
CA GLY A 4 4.56 -2.46 -0.70
C GLY A 4 4.02 -1.06 -0.93
N PHE A 5 2.70 -0.87 -0.98
CA PHE A 5 2.11 0.46 -1.03
C PHE A 5 1.07 0.65 0.08
N ILE A 6 1.29 1.66 0.92
CA ILE A 6 0.39 2.05 2.00
C ILE A 6 -0.26 3.39 1.67
N GLY A 7 -1.59 3.40 1.71
CA GLY A 7 -2.39 4.60 1.53
C GLY A 7 -2.87 4.77 0.09
N LEU A 8 -4.14 4.44 -0.15
CA LEU A 8 -4.75 4.34 -1.49
C LEU A 8 -5.77 5.46 -1.74
N GLY A 9 -5.48 6.66 -1.22
CA GLY A 9 -6.30 7.85 -1.41
C GLY A 9 -6.15 8.45 -2.82
N SER A 10 -6.60 9.69 -2.99
CA SER A 10 -6.56 10.41 -4.28
C SER A 10 -5.15 10.56 -4.86
N GLN A 11 -4.12 10.62 -4.01
CA GLN A 11 -2.72 10.71 -4.44
C GLN A 11 -2.08 9.33 -4.59
N GLY A 12 -2.11 8.52 -3.52
CA GLY A 12 -1.44 7.21 -3.52
C GLY A 12 -2.08 6.18 -4.44
N GLY A 13 -3.39 6.28 -4.70
CA GLY A 13 -4.11 5.33 -5.55
C GLY A 13 -3.56 5.24 -6.99
N PRO A 14 -3.54 6.35 -7.75
CA PRO A 14 -2.95 6.38 -9.09
C PRO A 14 -1.49 5.87 -9.12
N MET A 15 -0.69 6.19 -8.09
CA MET A 15 0.70 5.73 -7.97
C MET A 15 0.78 4.21 -7.80
N ALA A 16 0.01 3.64 -6.86
CA ALA A 16 -0.03 2.20 -6.62
C ALA A 16 -0.50 1.45 -7.87
N ARG A 17 -1.55 1.93 -8.55
CA ARG A 17 -2.04 1.32 -9.79
C ARG A 17 -0.99 1.35 -10.90
N GLN A 18 -0.23 2.44 -11.01
CA GLN A 18 0.86 2.50 -12.00
C GLN A 18 1.97 1.49 -11.68
N ILE A 19 2.33 1.30 -10.41
CA ILE A 19 3.33 0.30 -10.00
C ILE A 19 2.86 -1.11 -10.35
N VAL A 20 1.59 -1.42 -10.07
CA VAL A 20 0.97 -2.70 -10.44
C VAL A 20 0.96 -2.90 -11.96
N THR A 21 0.57 -1.87 -12.72
CA THR A 21 0.50 -1.90 -14.19
C THR A 21 1.88 -2.05 -14.81
N ALA A 22 2.92 -1.51 -14.18
CA ALA A 22 4.31 -1.69 -14.60
C ALA A 22 4.85 -3.12 -14.34
N GLY A 23 4.06 -4.01 -13.72
CA GLY A 23 4.38 -5.42 -13.53
C GLY A 23 5.19 -5.75 -12.28
N TYR A 24 5.34 -4.81 -11.34
CA TYR A 24 5.99 -5.11 -10.07
C TYR A 24 5.07 -5.96 -9.19
N PRO A 25 5.56 -7.06 -8.57
CA PRO A 25 4.82 -7.76 -7.53
C PRO A 25 4.49 -6.80 -6.40
N THR A 26 3.20 -6.48 -6.24
CA THR A 26 2.75 -5.40 -5.36
C THR A 26 1.83 -5.93 -4.27
N THR A 27 2.11 -5.54 -3.03
CA THR A 27 1.23 -5.74 -1.87
C THR A 27 0.71 -4.38 -1.42
N LEU A 28 -0.60 -4.28 -1.22
CA LEU A 28 -1.31 -3.06 -0.86
C LEU A 28 -1.83 -3.16 0.56
N TRP A 29 -1.85 -2.02 1.25
CA TRP A 29 -2.57 -1.88 2.50
C TRP A 29 -3.22 -0.49 2.58
N ALA A 30 -4.41 -0.45 3.15
CA ALA A 30 -5.10 0.78 3.46
C ALA A 30 -5.89 0.60 4.75
N ARG A 31 -5.96 1.67 5.57
CA ARG A 31 -6.77 1.70 6.80
C ARG A 31 -8.24 1.34 6.55
N ARG A 32 -8.78 1.79 5.40
CA ARG A 32 -10.14 1.47 4.93
C ARG A 32 -10.07 0.38 3.87
N LYS A 33 -10.66 -0.78 4.14
CA LYS A 33 -10.61 -1.95 3.24
C LYS A 33 -11.27 -1.67 1.89
N GLU A 34 -12.27 -0.80 1.85
CA GLU A 34 -12.97 -0.36 0.64
C GLU A 34 -12.02 0.32 -0.35
N SER A 35 -10.90 0.88 0.13
CA SER A 35 -9.89 1.50 -0.74
C SER A 35 -9.10 0.47 -1.58
N LEU A 36 -9.23 -0.83 -1.27
CA LEU A 36 -8.63 -1.92 -2.03
C LEU A 36 -9.52 -2.42 -3.16
N GLU A 37 -10.84 -2.17 -3.12
CA GLU A 37 -11.80 -2.63 -4.13
C GLU A 37 -11.40 -2.25 -5.57
N PRO A 38 -10.86 -1.03 -5.84
CA PRO A 38 -10.44 -0.63 -7.19
C PRO A 38 -9.21 -1.39 -7.73
N TYR A 39 -8.64 -2.33 -6.96
CA TYR A 39 -7.50 -3.17 -7.38
C TYR A 39 -7.89 -4.64 -7.57
N SER A 40 -9.16 -4.99 -7.38
CA SER A 40 -9.67 -6.37 -7.54
C SER A 40 -9.50 -6.93 -8.95
N ASP A 41 -9.37 -6.06 -9.96
CA ASP A 41 -9.08 -6.38 -11.36
C ASP A 41 -7.57 -6.52 -11.65
N THR A 42 -6.71 -6.41 -10.64
CA THR A 42 -5.25 -6.44 -10.79
C THR A 42 -4.61 -7.65 -10.09
N ALA A 43 -3.34 -7.90 -10.37
CA ALA A 43 -2.56 -8.94 -9.69
C ALA A 43 -2.03 -8.52 -8.29
N ALA A 44 -2.39 -7.32 -7.82
CA ALA A 44 -1.95 -6.84 -6.52
C ALA A 44 -2.54 -7.70 -5.39
N LYS A 45 -1.74 -7.92 -4.34
CA LYS A 45 -2.20 -8.59 -3.11
C LYS A 45 -2.56 -7.54 -2.07
N SER A 46 -3.41 -7.88 -1.12
CA SER A 46 -3.66 -7.07 0.08
C SER A 46 -3.03 -7.72 1.32
N ALA A 47 -2.48 -6.91 2.21
CA ALA A 47 -2.09 -7.33 3.55
C ALA A 47 -3.15 -6.90 4.57
N GLU A 48 -3.23 -7.56 5.73
CA GLU A 48 -4.14 -7.16 6.81
C GLU A 48 -3.49 -6.10 7.71
N THR A 49 -2.16 -6.11 7.82
CA THR A 49 -1.40 -5.14 8.63
C THR A 49 -0.23 -4.51 7.87
N PRO A 50 0.24 -3.30 8.28
CA PRO A 50 1.46 -2.72 7.75
C PRO A 50 2.70 -3.59 7.94
N ALA A 51 2.77 -4.31 9.08
CA ALA A 51 3.88 -5.22 9.38
C ALA A 51 3.96 -6.40 8.40
N GLU A 52 2.81 -7.02 8.09
CA GLU A 52 2.74 -8.07 7.06
C GLU A 52 3.14 -7.56 5.67
N LEU A 53 2.70 -6.37 5.30
CA LEU A 53 3.10 -5.73 4.05
C LEU A 53 4.61 -5.49 4.01
N GLY A 54 5.19 -4.98 5.10
CA GLY A 54 6.63 -4.78 5.23
C GLY A 54 7.43 -6.06 5.04
N ALA A 55 7.02 -7.16 5.70
CA ALA A 55 7.66 -8.47 5.54
C ALA A 55 7.56 -9.03 4.10
N ALA A 56 6.51 -8.67 3.37
CA ALA A 56 6.30 -9.07 1.98
C ALA A 56 7.01 -8.19 0.94
N SER A 57 7.68 -7.11 1.34
CA SER A 57 8.18 -6.06 0.44
C SER A 57 9.70 -5.85 0.54
N ASP A 58 10.33 -5.47 -0.57
CA ASP A 58 11.72 -5.01 -0.59
C ASP A 58 11.80 -3.47 -0.47
N LEU A 59 10.74 -2.78 -0.92
CA LEU A 59 10.55 -1.34 -0.85
C LEU A 59 9.11 -1.05 -0.43
N VAL A 60 8.92 -0.13 0.52
CA VAL A 60 7.58 0.33 0.93
C VAL A 60 7.41 1.80 0.55
N CYS A 61 6.34 2.08 -0.20
CA CYS A 61 5.85 3.42 -0.47
C CYS A 61 4.72 3.75 0.50
N LEU A 62 4.74 4.96 1.06
CA LEU A 62 3.78 5.42 2.06
C LEU A 62 3.20 6.77 1.63
N CYS A 63 1.87 6.84 1.49
CA CYS A 63 1.14 8.04 1.09
C CYS A 63 -0.13 8.21 1.95
N VAL A 64 0.02 8.90 3.08
CA VAL A 64 -1.04 9.18 4.05
C VAL A 64 -1.21 10.68 4.25
N VAL A 65 -2.21 11.11 5.02
CA VAL A 65 -2.62 12.52 5.09
C VAL A 65 -1.78 13.32 6.06
N ALA A 66 -1.59 12.81 7.28
CA ALA A 66 -0.89 13.53 8.35
C ALA A 66 0.40 12.83 8.76
N ASP A 67 1.33 13.61 9.32
CA ASP A 67 2.60 13.09 9.86
C ASP A 67 2.36 12.07 10.98
N ALA A 68 1.30 12.23 11.77
CA ALA A 68 0.91 11.24 12.78
C ALA A 68 0.56 9.88 12.15
N ASP A 69 -0.10 9.86 10.99
CA ASP A 69 -0.40 8.60 10.28
C ASP A 69 0.89 7.93 9.77
N VAL A 70 1.92 8.73 9.43
CA VAL A 70 3.22 8.20 9.01
C VAL A 70 3.89 7.48 10.17
N LEU A 71 3.90 8.10 11.36
CA LEU A 71 4.47 7.49 12.57
C LEU A 71 3.72 6.22 12.94
N GLU A 72 2.39 6.25 13.02
CA GLU A 72 1.55 5.08 13.33
C GLU A 72 1.88 3.88 12.44
N VAL A 73 2.00 4.12 11.12
CA VAL A 73 2.29 3.06 10.16
C VAL A 73 3.73 2.55 10.25
N ALA A 74 4.70 3.43 10.49
CA ALA A 74 6.11 3.10 10.47
C ALA A 74 6.62 2.49 11.79
N THR A 75 6.03 2.88 12.93
CA THR A 75 6.47 2.46 14.27
C THR A 75 5.45 1.61 15.02
N GLY A 76 4.17 1.68 14.65
CA GLY A 76 3.08 1.02 15.38
C GLY A 76 2.65 1.75 16.65
N GLU A 77 3.07 3.00 16.83
CA GLU A 77 2.73 3.87 17.98
C GLU A 77 1.61 4.87 17.66
#